data_AF-A0A8H5PA95-F1
#
_entry.id   AF-A0A8H5PA95-F1
#
_cell.length_a   1.000
_cell.length_b   1.000
_cell.length_c   1.000
_cell.angle_alpha   90.00
_cell.angle_beta   90.00
_cell.angle_gamma   90.00
#
_symmetry.space_group_name_H-M   'P 1'
#
loop_
_entity.id
_entity.type
_entity.pdbx_description
1 polymer ?
#
loop_
_entity_poly.entity_id
_entity_poly.type
_entity_poly.pdbx_seq_one_letter_code
_entity_poly.pdbx_strand_id
1 'polypeptide(L)'
;MGQYGFLILDRDVREVPGEVDMNTVSIFWGFSLGVAVFSVAKASEQSWRAWKRRRRVTSYVAMIWAVWFSSMVLGCLAWGFQRQYIDPSFGFYFSVALFWALQLQFLLQIILNRLGLLMVVPGRAARLKWIVFAIILAVNISVFIIWMPARLQINDQWIWLNSIWDRLCYLLKLQIEMKMAELITKIVRSSGATGKDNTYCHHSSDNHAKSMATNTITKPTATHSCPGVHRTSPGTNTAHIEARDRDSSIEMELQGRMSTDPPFTAVDPTLGYKLFHVMLRIRDPVQSLHFYIDLMGMRTVFTMDTGPFTIYYLGYPQTDEHRADLGKFGRDTLAQLAYTPGLIELYHVHGSENEPQGYYSTGNQPPHLGLGHIGFSVPDVPRAVERLKNHGVEVIKDLGAASREDVPLSQWEAEKKIGLGDLHPAYQHVFGQIAFVKDPDGYTVELVPQKLQE
;
A
#
# COMPACT_ATOMS: atom_id res chain seq x y z
N MET A 1 -46.20 -20.13 -8.81
CA MET A 1 -44.77 -20.31 -9.10
C MET A 1 -44.23 -18.90 -9.29
N GLY A 2 -43.28 -18.48 -8.44
CA GLY A 2 -42.69 -17.14 -8.52
C GLY A 2 -42.04 -16.90 -9.89
N GLN A 3 -41.93 -15.63 -10.26
CA GLN A 3 -41.45 -15.17 -11.57
C GLN A 3 -39.96 -15.54 -11.81
N TYR A 4 -39.26 -15.94 -10.76
CA TYR A 4 -37.93 -16.53 -10.75
C TYR A 4 -38.03 -17.94 -10.14
N GLY A 5 -37.35 -18.92 -10.73
CA GLY A 5 -37.57 -20.35 -10.45
C GLY A 5 -37.47 -20.80 -8.98
N PHE A 6 -37.78 -22.07 -8.75
CA PHE A 6 -37.87 -22.74 -7.43
C PHE A 6 -36.80 -22.26 -6.42
N LEU A 7 -37.27 -21.72 -5.27
CA LEU A 7 -36.53 -21.20 -4.10
C LEU A 7 -36.02 -19.74 -4.13
N ILE A 8 -36.41 -18.92 -5.10
CA ILE A 8 -36.14 -17.47 -5.04
C ILE A 8 -37.35 -16.73 -4.45
N LEU A 9 -37.11 -15.98 -3.38
CA LEU A 9 -38.08 -15.08 -2.77
C LEU A 9 -38.25 -13.82 -3.65
N ASP A 10 -39.46 -13.27 -3.74
CA ASP A 10 -39.80 -12.05 -4.52
C ASP A 10 -39.07 -10.76 -4.06
N ARG A 11 -38.08 -10.87 -3.17
CA ARG A 11 -37.28 -9.79 -2.59
C ARG A 11 -35.85 -9.71 -3.12
N ASP A 12 -35.49 -10.54 -4.11
CA ASP A 12 -34.15 -10.53 -4.72
C ASP A 12 -33.89 -9.20 -5.43
N VAL A 13 -33.12 -8.30 -4.79
CA VAL A 13 -32.69 -7.04 -5.38
C VAL A 13 -31.48 -7.31 -6.27
N ARG A 14 -31.71 -7.31 -7.58
CA ARG A 14 -30.64 -7.40 -8.58
C ARG A 14 -29.86 -6.08 -8.62
N GLU A 15 -28.62 -6.08 -8.15
CA GLU A 15 -27.68 -5.00 -8.45
C GLU A 15 -27.28 -5.11 -9.94
N VAL A 16 -27.92 -4.31 -10.78
CA VAL A 16 -27.57 -4.24 -12.20
C VAL A 16 -26.29 -3.42 -12.32
N PRO A 17 -25.22 -3.97 -12.91
CA PRO A 17 -23.98 -3.22 -13.13
C PRO A 17 -24.23 -1.99 -14.00
N GLY A 18 -23.52 -0.91 -13.70
CA GLY A 18 -23.47 0.25 -14.59
C GLY A 18 -22.84 -0.10 -15.93
N GLU A 19 -23.05 0.77 -16.93
CA GLU A 19 -22.46 0.59 -18.27
C GLU A 19 -20.93 0.54 -18.22
N VAL A 20 -20.31 1.34 -17.36
CA VAL A 20 -18.85 1.36 -17.16
C VAL A 20 -18.35 0.04 -16.56
N ASP A 21 -19.05 -0.50 -15.56
CA ASP A 21 -18.70 -1.79 -14.93
C ASP A 21 -18.83 -2.93 -15.95
N MET A 22 -19.89 -2.91 -16.75
CA MET A 22 -20.11 -3.88 -17.81
C MET A 22 -19.02 -3.83 -18.89
N ASN A 23 -18.63 -2.63 -19.32
CA ASN A 23 -17.57 -2.43 -20.30
C ASN A 23 -16.24 -2.94 -19.75
N THR A 24 -15.92 -2.61 -18.49
CA THR A 24 -14.74 -3.08 -17.79
C THR A 24 -14.69 -4.61 -17.72
N VAL A 25 -15.76 -5.25 -17.24
CA VAL A 25 -15.87 -6.71 -17.14
C VAL A 25 -15.75 -7.37 -18.52
N SER A 26 -16.37 -6.79 -19.55
CA SER A 26 -16.32 -7.33 -20.92
C SER A 26 -14.91 -7.25 -21.53
N ILE A 27 -14.16 -6.18 -21.26
CA ILE A 27 -12.76 -6.03 -21.69
C ILE A 27 -11.89 -7.10 -21.03
N PHE A 28 -11.97 -7.25 -19.70
CA PHE A 28 -11.18 -8.25 -18.97
C PHE A 28 -11.53 -9.68 -19.38
N TRP A 29 -12.83 -9.98 -19.58
CA TRP A 29 -13.27 -11.29 -20.03
C TRP A 29 -12.79 -11.57 -21.47
N GLY A 30 -12.90 -10.60 -22.38
CA GLY A 30 -12.42 -10.72 -23.76
C GLY A 30 -10.90 -10.94 -23.84
N PHE A 31 -10.12 -10.20 -23.05
CA PHE A 31 -8.67 -10.43 -22.93
C PHE A 31 -8.36 -11.84 -22.39
N SER A 32 -9.06 -12.26 -21.34
CA SER A 32 -8.89 -13.59 -20.74
C SER A 32 -9.24 -14.72 -21.71
N LEU A 33 -10.28 -14.52 -22.54
CA LEU A 33 -10.65 -15.45 -23.61
C LEU A 33 -9.55 -15.57 -24.66
N GLY A 34 -8.94 -14.45 -25.06
CA GLY A 34 -7.77 -14.45 -25.96
C GLY A 34 -6.63 -15.29 -25.41
N VAL A 35 -6.25 -15.09 -24.14
CA VAL A 35 -5.22 -15.89 -23.47
C VAL A 35 -5.63 -17.37 -23.35
N ALA A 36 -6.90 -17.64 -23.09
CA ALA A 36 -7.43 -19.00 -22.97
C ALA A 36 -7.30 -19.80 -24.28
N VAL A 37 -7.47 -19.16 -25.45
CA VAL A 37 -7.30 -19.78 -26.76
C VAL A 37 -5.85 -20.21 -27.00
N PHE A 38 -4.87 -19.35 -26.67
CA PHE A 38 -3.47 -19.74 -26.78
C PHE A 38 -3.10 -20.83 -25.77
N SER A 39 -3.66 -20.76 -24.57
CA SER A 39 -3.46 -21.75 -23.52
C SER A 39 -3.98 -23.12 -23.92
N VAL A 40 -5.18 -23.20 -24.53
CA VAL A 40 -5.75 -24.47 -25.00
C VAL A 40 -5.00 -25.04 -26.19
N ALA A 41 -4.53 -24.20 -27.12
CA ALA A 41 -3.70 -24.65 -28.23
C ALA A 41 -2.41 -25.31 -27.73
N LYS A 42 -1.69 -24.65 -26.80
CA LYS A 42 -0.48 -25.22 -26.18
C LYS A 42 -0.77 -26.45 -25.32
N ALA A 43 -1.82 -26.42 -24.51
CA ALA A 43 -2.21 -27.57 -23.69
C ALA A 43 -2.58 -28.78 -24.56
N SER A 44 -3.24 -28.57 -25.69
CA SER A 44 -3.60 -29.62 -26.66
C SER A 44 -2.36 -30.23 -27.30
N GLU A 45 -1.43 -29.40 -27.76
CA GLU A 45 -0.17 -29.85 -28.34
C GLU A 45 0.64 -30.69 -27.33
N GLN A 46 0.73 -30.23 -26.08
CA GLN A 46 1.43 -30.96 -25.02
C GLN A 46 0.73 -32.26 -24.62
N SER A 47 -0.60 -32.23 -24.53
CA SER A 47 -1.43 -33.41 -24.22
C SER A 47 -1.31 -34.47 -25.31
N TRP A 48 -1.32 -34.05 -26.58
CA TRP A 48 -1.13 -34.92 -27.73
C TRP A 48 0.25 -35.59 -27.72
N ARG A 49 1.32 -34.81 -27.48
CA ARG A 49 2.69 -35.35 -27.37
C ARG A 49 2.84 -36.29 -26.18
N ALA A 50 2.16 -36.04 -25.06
CA ALA A 50 2.15 -36.93 -23.90
C ALA A 50 1.41 -38.24 -24.20
N TRP A 51 0.24 -38.14 -24.84
CA TRP A 51 -0.56 -39.30 -25.24
C TRP A 51 0.16 -40.15 -26.30
N LYS A 52 0.78 -39.54 -27.31
CA LYS A 52 1.54 -40.26 -28.35
C LYS A 52 2.68 -41.12 -27.75
N ARG A 53 3.27 -40.70 -26.62
CA ARG A 53 4.35 -41.43 -25.93
C ARG A 53 3.88 -42.58 -25.05
N ARG A 54 2.76 -42.43 -24.32
CA ARG A 54 2.31 -43.43 -23.33
C ARG A 54 0.98 -44.11 -23.65
N ARG A 55 0.28 -43.67 -24.71
CA ARG A 55 -1.09 -44.09 -25.11
C ARG A 55 -2.13 -44.08 -23.99
N ARG A 56 -1.89 -43.36 -22.89
CA ARG A 56 -2.79 -43.20 -21.74
C ARG A 56 -2.81 -41.75 -21.29
N VAL A 57 -3.99 -41.27 -20.90
CA VAL A 57 -4.15 -39.95 -20.28
C VAL A 57 -3.69 -40.06 -18.82
N THR A 58 -2.74 -39.22 -18.41
CA THR A 58 -2.29 -39.19 -17.02
C THR A 58 -3.28 -38.38 -16.18
N SER A 59 -3.43 -38.72 -14.91
CA SER A 59 -4.29 -37.97 -13.98
C SER A 59 -3.93 -36.48 -13.93
N TYR A 60 -2.64 -36.15 -14.08
CA TYR A 60 -2.17 -34.77 -14.16
C TYR A 60 -2.73 -34.01 -15.37
N VAL A 61 -2.70 -34.62 -16.57
CA VAL A 61 -3.25 -34.00 -17.78
C VAL A 61 -4.77 -33.85 -17.65
N ALA A 62 -5.47 -34.86 -17.10
CA ALA A 62 -6.90 -34.78 -16.85
C ALA A 62 -7.28 -33.63 -15.90
N MET A 63 -6.51 -33.42 -14.82
CA MET A 63 -6.75 -32.31 -13.89
C MET A 63 -6.54 -30.94 -14.55
N ILE A 64 -5.53 -30.78 -15.43
CA ILE A 64 -5.31 -29.52 -16.15
C ILE A 64 -6.51 -29.19 -17.05
N TRP A 65 -6.99 -30.18 -17.80
CA TRP A 65 -8.17 -30.00 -18.66
C TRP A 65 -9.43 -29.70 -17.86
N ALA A 66 -9.61 -30.35 -16.71
CA ALA A 66 -10.73 -30.07 -15.81
C ALA A 66 -10.69 -28.63 -15.26
N VAL A 67 -9.52 -28.11 -14.87
CA VAL A 67 -9.37 -26.71 -14.43
C VAL A 67 -9.70 -25.75 -15.56
N TRP A 68 -9.12 -25.96 -16.74
CA TRP A 68 -9.35 -25.08 -17.89
C TRP A 68 -10.84 -25.05 -18.26
N PHE A 69 -11.48 -26.22 -18.34
CA PHE A 69 -12.89 -26.33 -18.66
C PHE A 69 -13.76 -25.62 -17.61
N SER A 70 -13.51 -25.86 -16.31
CA SER A 70 -14.24 -25.19 -15.23
C SER A 70 -14.11 -23.67 -15.29
N SER A 71 -12.91 -23.13 -15.58
CA SER A 71 -12.70 -21.69 -15.71
C SER A 71 -13.43 -21.08 -16.90
N MET A 72 -13.52 -21.79 -18.03
CA MET A 72 -14.29 -21.33 -19.19
C MET A 72 -15.79 -21.31 -18.91
N VAL A 73 -16.31 -22.39 -18.30
CA VAL A 73 -17.74 -22.46 -17.95
C VAL A 73 -18.10 -21.36 -16.95
N LEU A 74 -17.30 -21.14 -15.91
CA LEU A 74 -17.51 -20.04 -14.96
C LEU A 74 -17.48 -18.66 -15.63
N GLY A 75 -16.50 -18.42 -16.51
CA GLY A 75 -16.40 -17.16 -17.24
C GLY A 75 -17.66 -16.88 -18.07
N CYS A 76 -18.14 -17.88 -18.81
CA CYS A 76 -19.37 -17.75 -19.61
C CYS A 76 -20.61 -17.53 -18.73
N LEU A 77 -20.74 -18.29 -17.63
CA LEU A 77 -21.86 -18.16 -16.69
C LEU A 77 -21.87 -16.78 -16.03
N ALA A 78 -20.73 -16.31 -15.53
CA ALA A 78 -20.62 -15.01 -14.89
C ALA A 78 -20.90 -13.85 -15.86
N TRP A 79 -20.34 -13.91 -17.08
CA TRP A 79 -20.61 -12.90 -18.10
C TRP A 79 -22.08 -12.89 -18.56
N GLY A 80 -22.68 -14.07 -18.78
CA GLY A 80 -24.09 -14.19 -19.15
C GLY A 80 -25.06 -13.72 -18.06
N PHE A 81 -24.72 -13.97 -16.79
CA PHE A 81 -25.48 -13.46 -15.65
C PHE A 81 -25.42 -11.92 -15.55
N GLN A 82 -24.22 -11.36 -15.75
CA GLN A 82 -23.99 -9.92 -15.73
C GLN A 82 -24.79 -9.22 -16.84
N ARG A 83 -24.80 -9.79 -18.06
CA ARG A 83 -25.55 -9.31 -19.23
C ARG A 83 -27.06 -9.51 -19.15
N GLN A 84 -27.55 -10.09 -18.06
CA GLN A 84 -28.97 -10.42 -17.87
C GLN A 84 -29.55 -11.44 -18.84
N TYR A 85 -28.71 -12.24 -19.49
CA TYR A 85 -29.16 -13.39 -20.28
C TYR A 85 -29.53 -14.59 -19.43
N ILE A 86 -29.00 -14.66 -18.21
CA ILE A 86 -29.27 -15.72 -17.25
C ILE A 86 -29.90 -15.07 -16.02
N ASP A 87 -31.11 -15.51 -15.70
CA ASP A 87 -31.79 -15.08 -14.48
C ASP A 87 -31.21 -15.81 -13.25
N PRO A 88 -31.27 -15.16 -12.07
CA PRO A 88 -30.97 -15.83 -10.82
C PRO A 88 -31.79 -17.12 -10.71
N SER A 89 -31.11 -18.23 -10.41
CA SER A 89 -31.75 -19.53 -10.19
C SER A 89 -30.88 -20.37 -9.27
N PHE A 90 -31.50 -21.30 -8.54
CA PHE A 90 -30.77 -22.30 -7.78
C PHE A 90 -29.75 -23.04 -8.68
N GLY A 91 -30.17 -23.44 -9.89
CA GLY A 91 -29.32 -24.13 -10.84
C GLY A 91 -28.10 -23.31 -11.27
N PHE A 92 -28.26 -22.00 -11.44
CA PHE A 92 -27.16 -21.09 -11.73
C PHE A 92 -26.15 -21.02 -10.58
N TYR A 93 -26.61 -20.67 -9.37
CA TYR A 93 -25.72 -20.55 -8.21
C TYR A 93 -25.05 -21.88 -7.84
N PHE A 94 -25.77 -22.99 -7.95
CA PHE A 94 -25.21 -24.32 -7.78
C PHE A 94 -24.11 -24.62 -8.81
N SER A 95 -24.33 -24.28 -10.08
CA SER A 95 -23.34 -24.48 -11.14
C SER A 95 -22.09 -23.64 -10.90
N VAL A 96 -22.25 -22.38 -10.49
CA VAL A 96 -21.14 -21.50 -10.12
C VAL A 96 -20.34 -22.09 -8.95
N ALA A 97 -21.00 -22.49 -7.87
CA ALA A 97 -20.34 -23.13 -6.74
C ALA A 97 -19.63 -24.44 -7.11
N LEU A 98 -20.26 -25.26 -7.97
CA LEU A 98 -19.70 -26.53 -8.45
C LEU A 98 -18.41 -26.34 -9.25
N PHE A 99 -18.43 -25.51 -10.29
CA PHE A 99 -17.24 -25.31 -11.11
C PHE A 99 -16.14 -24.58 -10.34
N TRP A 100 -16.51 -23.70 -9.41
CA TRP A 100 -15.54 -23.05 -8.51
C TRP A 100 -14.87 -24.06 -7.57
N ALA A 101 -15.65 -24.98 -6.97
CA ALA A 101 -15.13 -26.02 -6.09
C ALA A 101 -14.21 -27.00 -6.84
N LEU A 102 -14.58 -27.38 -8.07
CA LEU A 102 -13.74 -28.21 -8.94
C LEU A 102 -12.41 -27.50 -9.27
N GLN A 103 -12.47 -26.20 -9.59
CA GLN A 103 -11.27 -25.41 -9.88
C GLN A 103 -10.33 -25.36 -8.65
N LEU A 104 -10.87 -25.10 -7.46
CA LEU A 104 -10.08 -25.07 -6.23
C LEU A 104 -9.47 -26.43 -5.91
N GLN A 105 -10.23 -27.53 -6.05
CA GLN A 105 -9.77 -28.88 -5.79
C GLN A 105 -8.62 -29.28 -6.73
N PHE A 106 -8.78 -29.07 -8.02
CA PHE A 106 -7.79 -29.53 -9.00
C PHE A 106 -6.55 -28.63 -9.05
N LEU A 107 -6.67 -27.31 -8.87
CA LEU A 107 -5.53 -26.40 -8.88
C LEU A 107 -4.52 -26.75 -7.77
N LEU A 108 -5.01 -26.96 -6.55
CA LEU A 108 -4.16 -27.32 -5.41
C LEU A 108 -3.56 -28.73 -5.56
N GLN A 109 -4.29 -29.68 -6.17
CA GLN A 109 -3.75 -31.00 -6.44
C GLN A 109 -2.70 -31.01 -7.56
N ILE A 110 -2.83 -30.15 -8.58
CA ILE A 110 -1.79 -29.94 -9.61
C ILE A 110 -0.50 -29.44 -8.95
N ILE A 111 -0.62 -28.46 -8.04
CA ILE A 111 0.51 -27.89 -7.30
C ILE A 111 1.18 -28.96 -6.42
N LEU A 112 0.40 -29.69 -5.61
CA LEU A 112 0.93 -30.76 -4.77
C LEU A 112 1.52 -31.92 -5.57
N ASN A 113 0.98 -32.20 -6.75
CA ASN A 113 1.55 -33.20 -7.64
C ASN A 113 2.93 -32.78 -8.15
N ARG A 114 3.14 -31.47 -8.38
CA ARG A 114 4.45 -30.91 -8.75
C ARG A 114 5.42 -30.88 -7.56
N LEU A 115 4.95 -30.52 -6.36
CA LEU A 115 5.77 -30.57 -5.13
C LEU A 115 6.16 -32.01 -4.76
N GLY A 116 5.27 -32.97 -4.97
CA GLY A 116 5.54 -34.39 -4.73
C GLY A 116 6.63 -34.98 -5.63
N LEU A 117 6.90 -34.40 -6.81
CA LEU A 117 8.05 -34.78 -7.65
C LEU A 117 9.39 -34.30 -7.08
N LEU A 118 9.37 -33.32 -6.17
CA LEU A 118 10.55 -32.73 -5.54
C LEU A 118 10.81 -33.30 -4.14
N MET A 119 9.87 -34.07 -3.58
CA MET A 119 10.01 -34.70 -2.27
C MET A 119 10.78 -36.03 -2.37
N VAL A 120 11.84 -36.14 -1.57
CA VAL A 120 12.74 -37.31 -1.50
C VAL A 120 12.02 -38.61 -1.05
N VAL A 121 10.86 -38.50 -0.38
CA VAL A 121 10.12 -39.67 0.14
C VAL A 121 8.69 -39.75 -0.47
N PRO A 122 8.44 -40.67 -1.42
CA PRO A 122 7.16 -40.73 -2.15
C PRO A 122 5.96 -41.12 -1.29
N GLY A 123 6.15 -41.92 -0.23
CA GLY A 123 5.06 -42.30 0.69
C GLY A 123 4.51 -41.14 1.53
N ARG A 124 5.38 -40.19 1.92
CA ARG A 124 4.96 -38.97 2.63
C ARG A 124 4.23 -37.99 1.70
N ALA A 125 4.66 -37.92 0.43
CA ALA A 125 4.00 -37.10 -0.58
C ALA A 125 2.57 -37.60 -0.88
N ALA A 126 2.34 -38.91 -0.95
CA ALA A 126 1.01 -39.47 -1.15
C ALA A 126 0.07 -39.16 0.03
N ARG A 127 0.55 -39.32 1.29
CA ARG A 127 -0.23 -38.98 2.48
C ARG A 127 -0.59 -37.50 2.53
N LEU A 128 0.35 -36.62 2.19
CA LEU A 128 0.12 -35.18 2.11
C LEU A 128 -0.96 -34.82 1.08
N LYS A 129 -0.93 -35.44 -0.11
CA LYS A 129 -1.96 -35.22 -1.15
C LYS A 129 -3.36 -35.55 -0.66
N TRP A 130 -3.54 -36.68 0.02
CA TRP A 130 -4.83 -37.11 0.56
C TRP A 130 -5.31 -36.25 1.73
N ILE A 131 -4.42 -35.84 2.63
CA ILE A 131 -4.77 -34.94 3.74
C ILE A 131 -5.26 -33.60 3.18
N VAL A 132 -4.51 -33.01 2.26
CA VAL A 132 -4.89 -31.73 1.66
C VAL A 132 -6.16 -31.87 0.82
N PHE A 133 -6.33 -32.99 0.10
CA PHE A 133 -7.57 -33.30 -0.62
C PHE A 133 -8.80 -33.25 0.31
N ALA A 134 -8.71 -33.90 1.47
CA ALA A 134 -9.80 -33.95 2.45
C ALA A 134 -10.10 -32.57 3.05
N ILE A 135 -9.06 -31.78 3.35
CA ILE A 135 -9.21 -30.41 3.88
C ILE A 135 -9.90 -29.51 2.84
N ILE A 136 -9.47 -29.53 1.58
CA ILE A 136 -10.09 -28.69 0.53
C ILE A 136 -11.52 -29.15 0.27
N LEU A 137 -11.80 -30.46 0.32
CA LEU A 137 -13.16 -30.98 0.19
C LEU A 137 -14.07 -30.43 1.30
N ALA A 138 -13.58 -30.36 2.54
CA ALA A 138 -14.33 -29.77 3.65
C ALA A 138 -14.61 -28.27 3.43
N VAL A 139 -13.62 -27.51 2.94
CA VAL A 139 -13.80 -26.09 2.57
C VAL A 139 -14.79 -25.91 1.42
N ASN A 140 -14.77 -26.80 0.43
CA ASN A 140 -15.73 -26.77 -0.67
C ASN A 140 -17.14 -27.04 -0.15
N ILE A 141 -17.32 -28.04 0.71
CA ILE A 141 -18.62 -28.34 1.35
C ILE A 141 -19.12 -27.13 2.14
N SER A 142 -18.27 -26.44 2.91
CA SER A 142 -18.69 -25.27 3.67
C SER A 142 -19.10 -24.10 2.77
N VAL A 143 -18.53 -23.96 1.57
CA VAL A 143 -18.99 -22.98 0.58
C VAL A 143 -20.40 -23.29 0.10
N PHE A 144 -20.74 -24.55 -0.18
CA PHE A 144 -22.12 -24.91 -0.53
C PHE A 144 -23.11 -24.64 0.62
N ILE A 145 -22.69 -24.80 1.88
CA ILE A 145 -23.56 -24.60 3.04
C ILE A 145 -23.73 -23.12 3.39
N ILE A 146 -22.70 -22.29 3.22
CA ILE A 146 -22.72 -20.88 3.67
C ILE A 146 -23.05 -19.93 2.52
N TRP A 147 -22.36 -20.07 1.38
CA TRP A 147 -22.48 -19.13 0.27
C TRP A 147 -23.78 -19.31 -0.50
N MET A 148 -24.25 -20.55 -0.70
CA MET A 148 -25.46 -20.82 -1.48
C MET A 148 -26.73 -20.25 -0.82
N PRO A 149 -27.02 -20.48 0.49
CA PRO A 149 -28.17 -19.87 1.14
C PRO A 149 -28.09 -18.33 1.23
N ALA A 150 -26.88 -17.79 1.33
CA ALA A 150 -26.65 -16.36 1.35
C ALA A 150 -26.95 -15.70 -0.01
N ARG A 151 -26.58 -16.33 -1.12
CA ARG A 151 -26.87 -15.84 -2.48
C ARG A 151 -28.31 -16.03 -2.91
N LEU A 152 -29.00 -17.02 -2.34
CA LEU A 152 -30.45 -17.20 -2.46
C LEU A 152 -31.24 -16.27 -1.51
N GLN A 153 -30.55 -15.40 -0.75
CA GLN A 153 -31.13 -14.42 0.17
C GLN A 153 -32.20 -14.99 1.13
N ILE A 154 -32.02 -16.22 1.61
CA ILE A 154 -33.04 -16.93 2.39
C ILE A 154 -33.26 -16.27 3.77
N ASN A 155 -32.21 -15.75 4.40
CA ASN A 155 -32.25 -15.08 5.71
C ASN A 155 -31.06 -14.10 5.87
N ASP A 156 -31.30 -12.95 6.49
CA ASP A 156 -30.28 -11.93 6.79
C ASP A 156 -29.11 -12.47 7.63
N GLN A 157 -29.35 -13.49 8.45
CA GLN A 157 -28.30 -14.17 9.21
C GLN A 157 -27.28 -14.89 8.31
N TRP A 158 -27.73 -15.51 7.21
CA TRP A 158 -26.84 -16.17 6.25
C TRP A 158 -26.02 -15.15 5.46
N ILE A 159 -26.60 -13.98 5.16
CA ILE A 159 -25.90 -12.87 4.49
C ILE A 159 -24.78 -12.32 5.38
N TRP A 160 -25.06 -12.10 6.68
CA TRP A 160 -24.04 -11.67 7.64
C TRP A 160 -22.95 -12.72 7.83
N LEU A 161 -23.32 -13.99 7.99
CA LEU A 161 -22.36 -15.08 8.13
C LEU A 161 -21.47 -15.22 6.89
N ASN A 162 -22.05 -15.06 5.70
CA ASN A 162 -21.31 -15.08 4.44
C ASN A 162 -20.33 -13.90 4.33
N SER A 163 -20.67 -12.71 4.81
CA SER A 163 -19.75 -11.55 4.81
C SER A 163 -18.46 -11.83 5.59
N ILE A 164 -18.56 -12.55 6.70
CA ILE A 164 -17.40 -12.99 7.49
C ILE A 164 -16.67 -14.13 6.77
N TRP A 165 -17.42 -15.13 6.31
CA TRP A 165 -16.88 -16.31 5.63
C TRP A 165 -16.12 -15.96 4.35
N ASP A 166 -16.64 -15.06 3.52
CA ASP A 166 -15.99 -14.60 2.28
C ASP A 166 -14.64 -13.94 2.60
N ARG A 167 -14.57 -13.07 3.60
CA ARG A 167 -13.30 -12.44 4.03
C ARG A 167 -12.28 -13.46 4.51
N LEU A 168 -12.71 -14.45 5.30
CA LEU A 168 -11.85 -15.53 5.77
C LEU A 168 -11.34 -16.39 4.61
N CYS A 169 -12.18 -16.71 3.63
CA CYS A 169 -11.78 -17.45 2.43
C CYS A 169 -10.73 -16.69 1.60
N TYR A 170 -10.88 -15.37 1.44
CA TYR A 170 -9.88 -14.55 0.77
C TYR A 170 -8.54 -14.53 1.52
N LEU A 171 -8.55 -14.40 2.85
CA LEU A 171 -7.34 -14.46 3.68
C LEU A 171 -6.65 -15.83 3.58
N LEU A 172 -7.41 -16.92 3.67
CA LEU A 172 -6.88 -18.28 3.52
C LEU A 172 -6.26 -18.50 2.14
N LYS A 173 -6.91 -18.01 1.08
CA LYS A 173 -6.39 -18.09 -0.29
C LYS A 173 -5.05 -17.34 -0.41
N LEU A 174 -4.98 -16.10 0.11
CA LEU A 174 -3.76 -15.30 0.08
C LEU A 174 -2.60 -15.99 0.82
N GLN A 175 -2.88 -16.59 1.98
CA GLN A 175 -1.87 -17.32 2.75
C GLN A 175 -1.35 -18.55 2.00
N ILE A 176 -2.23 -19.29 1.32
CA ILE A 176 -1.83 -20.43 0.49
C ILE A 176 -0.93 -19.95 -0.66
N GLU A 177 -1.29 -18.87 -1.36
CA GLU A 177 -0.50 -18.31 -2.46
C GLU A 177 0.88 -17.83 -2.00
N MET A 178 0.94 -17.13 -0.86
CA MET A 178 2.19 -16.63 -0.28
C MET A 178 3.11 -17.77 0.16
N LYS A 179 2.58 -18.77 0.88
CA LYS A 179 3.34 -19.96 1.30
C LYS A 179 3.83 -20.79 0.11
N MET A 180 3.06 -20.84 -0.96
CA MET A 180 3.46 -21.49 -2.21
C MET A 180 4.60 -20.73 -2.92
N ALA A 181 4.52 -19.40 -2.98
CA ALA A 181 5.58 -18.58 -3.56
C ALA A 181 6.90 -18.69 -2.77
N GLU A 182 6.82 -18.69 -1.43
CA GLU A 182 7.96 -18.93 -0.53
C GLU A 182 8.61 -20.30 -0.82
N LEU A 183 7.80 -21.36 -0.92
CA LEU A 183 8.29 -22.72 -1.15
C LEU A 183 8.94 -22.87 -2.52
N ILE A 184 8.35 -22.31 -3.58
CA ILE A 184 8.94 -22.32 -4.92
C ILE A 184 10.29 -21.59 -4.91
N THR A 185 10.35 -20.41 -4.29
CA THR A 185 11.60 -19.62 -4.18
C THR A 185 12.68 -20.40 -3.45
N LYS A 186 12.33 -21.08 -2.35
CA LYS A 186 13.27 -21.90 -1.57
C LYS A 186 13.78 -23.10 -2.39
N ILE A 187 12.90 -23.76 -3.13
CA ILE A 187 13.26 -24.88 -3.99
C ILE A 187 14.19 -24.41 -5.11
N VAL A 188 13.85 -23.34 -5.84
CA VAL A 188 14.68 -22.78 -6.92
C VAL A 188 16.08 -22.41 -6.40
N ARG A 189 16.17 -21.78 -5.23
CA ARG A 189 17.46 -21.45 -4.59
C ARG A 189 18.26 -22.70 -4.20
N SER A 190 17.60 -23.73 -3.67
CA SER A 190 18.26 -25.00 -3.31
C SER A 190 18.73 -25.81 -4.52
N SER A 191 17.99 -25.78 -5.64
CA SER A 191 18.37 -26.41 -6.91
C SER A 191 19.50 -25.67 -7.62
N GLY A 192 19.63 -24.34 -7.43
CA GLY A 192 20.76 -23.56 -7.94
C GLY A 192 22.07 -23.77 -7.16
N ALA A 193 21.98 -24.06 -5.86
CA ALA A 193 23.15 -24.35 -5.02
C ALA A 193 23.79 -25.70 -5.35
N THR A 194 23.00 -26.72 -5.71
CA THR A 194 23.51 -28.05 -6.07
C THR A 194 24.19 -28.12 -7.44
N GLY A 195 24.09 -27.06 -8.26
CA GLY A 195 24.75 -26.98 -9.57
C GLY A 195 26.17 -26.40 -9.54
N LYS A 196 26.61 -25.78 -8.43
CA LYS A 196 27.94 -25.17 -8.32
C LYS A 196 28.98 -26.05 -7.60
N ASP A 197 28.55 -27.07 -6.86
CA ASP A 197 29.45 -27.87 -6.03
C ASP A 197 29.96 -29.17 -6.73
N ASN A 198 29.49 -29.47 -7.94
CA ASN A 198 29.84 -30.71 -8.67
C ASN A 198 30.92 -30.55 -9.76
N THR A 199 31.66 -29.42 -9.82
CA THR A 199 32.65 -29.17 -10.89
C THR A 199 34.11 -29.08 -10.42
N TYR A 200 34.40 -29.29 -9.14
CA TYR A 200 35.79 -29.25 -8.63
C TYR A 200 36.09 -30.37 -7.64
N CYS A 201 36.06 -31.64 -8.08
CA CYS A 201 36.67 -32.74 -7.33
C CYS A 201 36.96 -33.94 -8.26
N HIS A 202 37.81 -33.72 -9.26
CA HIS A 202 38.55 -34.79 -9.90
C HIS A 202 39.96 -34.27 -10.16
N HIS A 203 40.87 -34.47 -9.20
CA HIS A 203 42.25 -34.87 -9.47
C HIS A 203 43.06 -35.05 -8.16
N SER A 204 43.72 -36.21 -8.11
CA SER A 204 45.04 -36.49 -7.52
C SER A 204 45.27 -36.58 -6.00
N SER A 205 45.54 -37.84 -5.61
CA SER A 205 46.81 -38.30 -5.02
C SER A 205 47.02 -38.20 -3.49
N ASP A 206 46.92 -39.38 -2.88
CA ASP A 206 47.95 -40.09 -2.09
C ASP A 206 48.90 -39.35 -1.13
N ASN A 207 48.96 -39.94 0.07
CA ASN A 207 50.07 -40.04 1.04
C ASN A 207 50.57 -38.77 1.76
N HIS A 208 50.30 -38.64 3.07
CA HIS A 208 51.25 -39.02 4.14
C HIS A 208 50.68 -38.77 5.56
N ALA A 209 51.31 -39.44 6.53
CA ALA A 209 50.85 -39.75 7.87
C ALA A 209 51.22 -38.73 8.99
N LYS A 210 50.56 -38.92 10.16
CA LYS A 210 50.97 -38.63 11.57
C LYS A 210 51.03 -37.17 12.06
N SER A 211 50.23 -36.84 13.07
CA SER A 211 50.63 -36.88 14.50
C SER A 211 49.54 -36.31 15.44
N MET A 212 49.44 -36.92 16.63
CA MET A 212 48.63 -36.56 17.80
C MET A 212 49.13 -35.28 18.49
N ALA A 213 48.23 -34.52 19.12
CA ALA A 213 48.35 -34.09 20.52
C ALA A 213 47.06 -33.43 21.03
N THR A 214 46.52 -34.00 22.10
CA THR A 214 45.52 -33.44 23.02
C THR A 214 46.19 -32.38 23.90
N ASN A 215 45.51 -31.28 24.23
CA ASN A 215 45.56 -30.69 25.58
C ASN A 215 44.47 -29.63 25.80
N THR A 216 43.66 -29.90 26.81
CA THR A 216 42.80 -28.98 27.56
C THR A 216 43.65 -27.94 28.28
N ILE A 217 43.16 -26.71 28.46
CA ILE A 217 43.22 -25.93 29.73
C ILE A 217 42.49 -24.57 29.57
N THR A 218 41.85 -24.23 30.67
CA THR A 218 41.01 -23.10 31.09
C THR A 218 41.54 -21.69 30.86
N LYS A 219 40.60 -20.75 30.61
CA LYS A 219 40.79 -19.29 30.62
C LYS A 219 40.94 -18.73 32.06
N PRO A 220 41.80 -17.74 32.30
CA PRO A 220 41.71 -16.86 33.46
C PRO A 220 41.09 -15.49 33.09
N THR A 221 40.34 -14.97 34.06
CA THR A 221 39.81 -13.61 34.17
C THR A 221 40.92 -12.65 34.63
N ALA A 222 40.98 -11.43 34.09
CA ALA A 222 41.61 -10.30 34.79
C ALA A 222 41.00 -8.96 34.35
N THR A 223 40.50 -8.27 35.37
CA THR A 223 40.03 -6.90 35.49
C THR A 223 41.20 -5.90 35.57
N HIS A 224 40.99 -4.66 35.09
CA HIS A 224 41.73 -3.49 35.55
C HIS A 224 40.75 -2.37 35.95
N SER A 225 41.15 -1.65 36.99
CA SER A 225 40.35 -0.84 37.91
C SER A 225 40.84 0.62 37.99
N CYS A 226 39.85 1.53 38.17
CA CYS A 226 39.78 2.77 39.00
C CYS A 226 40.81 3.92 38.82
N PRO A 227 40.62 5.15 39.37
CA PRO A 227 39.58 5.68 40.31
C PRO A 227 38.92 7.01 39.81
N GLY A 228 37.89 7.67 40.38
CA GLY A 228 37.21 7.64 41.67
C GLY A 228 37.28 9.04 42.34
N VAL A 229 36.18 9.81 42.42
CA VAL A 229 35.99 10.91 43.42
C VAL A 229 34.49 11.09 43.73
N HIS A 230 34.14 10.99 45.02
CA HIS A 230 32.85 11.28 45.66
C HIS A 230 32.76 12.76 46.10
N ARG A 231 31.56 13.36 46.11
CA ARG A 231 30.89 13.99 47.31
C ARG A 231 29.61 14.78 46.95
N THR A 232 28.44 14.37 47.46
CA THR A 232 27.62 14.94 48.57
C THR A 232 26.85 16.25 48.28
N SER A 233 25.51 16.20 48.37
CA SER A 233 24.60 17.34 48.60
C SER A 233 24.73 17.86 50.06
N PRO A 234 24.31 19.10 50.43
CA PRO A 234 22.89 19.53 50.52
C PRO A 234 22.62 21.01 50.15
N GLY A 235 21.34 21.40 50.12
CA GLY A 235 20.82 22.62 49.47
C GLY A 235 20.97 23.96 50.21
N THR A 236 20.46 25.01 49.57
CA THR A 236 20.18 26.33 50.16
C THR A 236 19.08 27.04 49.35
N ASN A 237 18.06 27.54 50.05
CA ASN A 237 17.01 28.41 49.53
C ASN A 237 17.53 29.84 49.32
N THR A 238 17.14 30.52 48.23
CA THR A 238 16.86 31.96 48.28
C THR A 238 15.83 32.32 47.22
N ALA A 239 14.80 33.06 47.64
CA ALA A 239 13.63 33.45 46.88
C ALA A 239 13.93 34.60 45.89
N HIS A 240 13.27 34.57 44.74
CA HIS A 240 12.90 35.79 44.02
C HIS A 240 11.41 35.74 43.66
N ILE A 241 10.77 36.87 43.92
CA ILE A 241 9.34 37.14 43.94
C ILE A 241 8.87 37.63 42.56
N GLU A 242 7.65 37.21 42.19
CA GLU A 242 6.69 37.80 41.23
C GLU A 242 7.08 38.00 39.75
N ALA A 243 6.41 37.24 38.88
CA ALA A 243 5.41 37.79 37.96
C ALA A 243 4.44 36.66 37.57
N ARG A 244 3.25 36.68 38.17
CA ARG A 244 2.09 35.92 37.66
C ARG A 244 1.52 36.74 36.52
N ASP A 245 1.82 36.39 35.28
CA ASP A 245 1.06 36.86 34.14
C ASP A 245 0.70 35.67 33.25
N ARG A 246 -0.60 35.37 33.26
CA ARG A 246 -1.55 34.88 32.23
C ARG A 246 -1.10 34.13 30.95
N ASP A 247 0.15 33.68 30.82
CA ASP A 247 0.68 32.94 29.66
C ASP A 247 0.30 31.44 29.63
N SER A 248 -0.54 31.00 30.57
CA SER A 248 -0.64 29.58 30.91
C SER A 248 -1.96 28.93 30.51
N SER A 249 -2.74 29.44 29.55
CA SER A 249 -4.01 28.81 29.18
C SER A 249 -3.91 27.94 27.93
N ILE A 250 -3.35 28.45 26.82
CA ILE A 250 -3.29 27.73 25.54
C ILE A 250 -2.18 26.69 25.51
N GLU A 251 -0.95 27.07 25.92
CA GLU A 251 0.12 26.09 26.10
C GLU A 251 -0.30 25.02 27.10
N MET A 252 -0.97 25.37 28.19
CA MET A 252 -1.45 24.42 29.19
C MET A 252 -2.62 23.54 28.69
N GLU A 253 -3.47 24.04 27.80
CA GLU A 253 -4.59 23.28 27.21
C GLU A 253 -4.12 22.34 26.08
N LEU A 254 -3.08 22.73 25.32
CA LEU A 254 -2.38 21.87 24.36
C LEU A 254 -1.41 20.88 25.07
N GLN A 255 -0.72 21.30 26.14
CA GLN A 255 0.12 20.47 27.00
C GLN A 255 -0.73 19.46 27.80
N GLY A 256 -1.94 19.84 28.22
CA GLY A 256 -2.92 18.94 28.83
C GLY A 256 -3.47 17.88 27.87
N ARG A 257 -3.21 18.02 26.56
CA ARG A 257 -3.53 17.07 25.49
C ARG A 257 -2.28 16.56 24.75
N MET A 258 -1.08 16.77 25.30
CA MET A 258 0.15 16.21 24.74
C MET A 258 0.05 14.67 24.68
N SER A 259 0.48 14.13 23.55
CA SER A 259 0.53 12.70 23.18
C SER A 259 0.11 11.73 24.28
N THR A 260 -1.13 11.25 24.22
CA THR A 260 -1.60 10.13 25.04
C THR A 260 -1.09 8.78 24.53
N ASP A 261 -0.29 8.79 23.47
CA ASP A 261 0.22 7.59 22.82
C ASP A 261 1.26 6.89 23.71
N PRO A 262 1.33 5.54 23.64
CA PRO A 262 2.33 4.79 24.38
C PRO A 262 3.74 5.18 23.93
N PRO A 263 4.73 5.22 24.85
CA PRO A 263 6.10 5.51 24.47
C PRO A 263 6.66 4.41 23.57
N PHE A 264 7.53 4.80 22.63
CA PHE A 264 8.26 3.83 21.82
C PHE A 264 9.10 2.90 22.70
N THR A 265 9.10 1.61 22.36
CA THR A 265 10.02 0.64 22.96
C THR A 265 11.32 0.57 22.17
N ALA A 266 12.42 0.17 22.81
CA ALA A 266 13.73 0.07 22.15
C ALA A 266 13.80 -0.97 21.01
N VAL A 267 12.76 -1.81 20.86
CA VAL A 267 12.64 -2.84 19.82
C VAL A 267 11.46 -2.59 18.89
N ASP A 268 10.91 -1.36 18.89
CA ASP A 268 9.77 -1.03 18.04
C ASP A 268 10.14 -1.18 16.55
N PRO A 269 9.35 -1.94 15.76
CA PRO A 269 9.68 -2.25 14.37
C PRO A 269 9.66 -1.02 13.44
N THR A 270 9.12 0.11 13.90
CA THR A 270 9.04 1.37 13.15
C THR A 270 10.18 2.34 13.48
N LEU A 271 11.08 1.97 14.40
CA LEU A 271 12.26 2.79 14.70
C LEU A 271 13.05 3.09 13.42
N GLY A 272 13.19 4.38 13.12
CA GLY A 272 13.90 4.86 11.93
C GLY A 272 13.03 5.10 10.70
N TYR A 273 11.71 4.85 10.76
CA TYR A 273 10.80 5.25 9.68
C TYR A 273 10.76 6.78 9.57
N LYS A 274 10.74 7.29 8.34
CA LYS A 274 10.69 8.72 8.04
C LYS A 274 9.72 8.98 6.89
N LEU A 275 8.83 9.95 7.08
CA LEU A 275 8.15 10.60 5.96
C LEU A 275 9.10 11.63 5.37
N PHE A 276 9.61 11.38 4.17
CA PHE A 276 10.67 12.20 3.61
C PHE A 276 10.21 13.13 2.48
N HIS A 277 9.21 12.74 1.69
CA HIS A 277 8.65 13.58 0.63
C HIS A 277 7.13 13.46 0.50
N VAL A 278 6.55 14.45 -0.19
CA VAL A 278 5.20 14.43 -0.75
C VAL A 278 5.28 14.63 -2.26
N MET A 279 4.42 13.95 -3.02
CA MET A 279 4.36 14.08 -4.48
C MET A 279 3.11 14.84 -4.90
N LEU A 280 3.29 15.87 -5.72
CA LEU A 280 2.22 16.66 -6.34
C LEU A 280 2.31 16.54 -7.86
N ARG A 281 1.17 16.29 -8.51
CA ARG A 281 1.10 16.39 -9.96
C ARG A 281 0.99 17.85 -10.36
N ILE A 282 1.79 18.25 -11.33
CA ILE A 282 1.83 19.64 -11.81
C ILE A 282 1.50 19.69 -13.29
N ARG A 283 0.70 20.69 -13.68
CA ARG A 283 0.26 20.91 -15.06
C ARG A 283 1.37 21.53 -15.90
N ASP A 284 2.05 22.53 -15.39
CA ASP A 284 3.08 23.26 -16.14
C ASP A 284 4.34 23.46 -15.29
N PRO A 285 5.46 22.76 -15.60
CA PRO A 285 6.68 22.84 -14.81
C PRO A 285 7.30 24.23 -14.83
N VAL A 286 7.08 25.05 -15.87
CA VAL A 286 7.63 26.42 -15.89
C VAL A 286 7.02 27.25 -14.77
N GLN A 287 5.70 27.19 -14.62
CA GLN A 287 4.98 27.94 -13.60
C GLN A 287 5.26 27.38 -12.20
N SER A 288 5.18 26.05 -12.03
CA SER A 288 5.39 25.43 -10.72
C SER A 288 6.84 25.60 -10.25
N LEU A 289 7.84 25.45 -11.13
CA LEU A 289 9.24 25.69 -10.75
C LEU A 289 9.50 27.16 -10.40
N HIS A 290 8.92 28.12 -11.14
CA HIS A 290 9.01 29.52 -10.77
C HIS A 290 8.46 29.77 -9.36
N PHE A 291 7.29 29.21 -9.05
CA PHE A 291 6.70 29.32 -7.72
C PHE A 291 7.60 28.70 -6.64
N TYR A 292 7.98 27.42 -6.77
CA TYR A 292 8.71 26.72 -5.71
C TYR A 292 10.19 27.14 -5.59
N ILE A 293 10.86 27.46 -6.69
CA ILE A 293 12.29 27.81 -6.69
C ILE A 293 12.50 29.31 -6.51
N ASP A 294 11.89 30.12 -7.38
CA ASP A 294 12.15 31.55 -7.42
C ASP A 294 11.36 32.27 -6.33
N LEU A 295 10.11 31.86 -6.08
CA LEU A 295 9.28 32.52 -5.09
C LEU A 295 9.48 31.96 -3.67
N MET A 296 9.43 30.65 -3.52
CA MET A 296 9.54 29.98 -2.22
C MET A 296 10.98 29.62 -1.83
N GLY A 297 11.94 29.72 -2.74
CA GLY A 297 13.37 29.57 -2.42
C GLY A 297 13.86 28.13 -2.32
N MET A 298 13.07 27.14 -2.73
CA MET A 298 13.52 25.74 -2.81
C MET A 298 14.57 25.55 -3.90
N ARG A 299 15.31 24.44 -3.86
CA ARG A 299 16.35 24.11 -4.84
C ARG A 299 16.17 22.69 -5.35
N THR A 300 16.46 22.50 -6.63
CA THR A 300 16.41 21.19 -7.27
C THR A 300 17.49 20.28 -6.70
N VAL A 301 17.07 19.13 -6.17
CA VAL A 301 17.96 18.04 -5.79
C VAL A 301 18.37 17.27 -7.05
N PHE A 302 17.37 16.85 -7.84
CA PHE A 302 17.57 16.25 -9.15
C PHE A 302 16.31 16.41 -10.02
N THR A 303 16.52 16.24 -11.32
CA THR A 303 15.46 16.12 -12.33
C THR A 303 15.66 14.80 -13.06
N MET A 304 14.58 14.05 -13.25
CA MET A 304 14.63 12.78 -13.97
C MET A 304 13.51 12.73 -15.01
N ASP A 305 13.90 12.71 -16.28
CA ASP A 305 13.01 12.40 -17.38
C ASP A 305 12.90 10.88 -17.53
N THR A 306 11.66 10.38 -17.51
CA THR A 306 11.36 8.95 -17.60
C THR A 306 10.77 8.55 -18.95
N GLY A 307 10.57 9.51 -19.86
CA GLY A 307 9.90 9.32 -21.14
C GLY A 307 8.51 9.95 -21.14
N PRO A 308 7.48 9.36 -20.51
CA PRO A 308 6.13 9.93 -20.52
C PRO A 308 5.90 11.03 -19.48
N PHE A 309 6.83 11.20 -18.54
CA PHE A 309 6.76 12.19 -17.48
C PHE A 309 8.16 12.57 -16.99
N THR A 310 8.28 13.74 -16.39
CA THR A 310 9.48 14.22 -15.71
C THR A 310 9.16 14.47 -14.24
N ILE A 311 10.08 14.07 -13.37
CA ILE A 311 10.01 14.37 -11.94
C ILE A 311 11.05 15.42 -11.56
N TYR A 312 10.64 16.39 -10.74
CA TYR A 312 11.49 17.42 -10.17
C TYR A 312 11.46 17.28 -8.65
N TYR A 313 12.57 16.82 -8.07
CA TYR A 313 12.71 16.73 -6.62
C TYR A 313 13.29 18.03 -6.08
N LEU A 314 12.56 18.70 -5.19
CA LEU A 314 12.93 19.98 -4.60
C LEU A 314 13.10 19.85 -3.08
N GLY A 315 14.02 20.65 -2.52
CA GLY A 315 14.21 20.78 -1.07
C GLY A 315 14.90 22.08 -0.69
N TYR A 316 14.99 22.37 0.61
CA TYR A 316 15.77 23.51 1.11
C TYR A 316 17.20 23.10 1.48
N PRO A 317 18.22 23.83 1.02
CA PRO A 317 19.60 23.69 1.52
C PRO A 317 19.69 23.92 3.04
N GLN A 318 20.13 22.90 3.77
CA GLN A 318 20.15 22.92 5.24
C GLN A 318 21.36 23.65 5.83
N THR A 319 22.50 23.65 5.12
CA THR A 319 23.76 24.24 5.59
C THR A 319 24.17 25.45 4.76
N ASP A 320 25.03 26.32 5.30
CA ASP A 320 25.60 27.44 4.54
C ASP A 320 26.43 26.96 3.34
N GLU A 321 27.10 25.82 3.49
CA GLU A 321 27.84 25.18 2.39
C GLU A 321 26.91 24.77 1.25
N HIS A 322 25.77 24.12 1.56
CA HIS A 322 24.75 23.76 0.57
C HIS A 322 24.09 24.99 -0.06
N ARG A 323 23.95 26.10 0.68
CA ARG A 323 23.46 27.38 0.13
C ARG A 323 24.45 28.01 -0.84
N ALA A 324 25.76 27.84 -0.61
CA ALA A 324 26.82 28.35 -1.47
C ALA A 324 27.08 27.47 -2.70
N ASP A 325 26.98 26.14 -2.57
CA ASP A 325 27.14 25.17 -3.67
C ASP A 325 25.90 24.27 -3.81
N LEU A 326 25.02 24.68 -4.73
CA LEU A 326 23.80 23.94 -5.05
C LEU A 326 24.05 22.59 -5.72
N GLY A 327 25.19 22.44 -6.42
CA GLY A 327 25.57 21.16 -7.02
C GLY A 327 25.96 20.16 -5.95
N LYS A 328 26.67 20.61 -4.91
CA LYS A 328 26.95 19.81 -3.72
C LYS A 328 25.68 19.47 -2.96
N PHE A 329 24.78 20.44 -2.75
CA PHE A 329 23.45 20.18 -2.17
C PHE A 329 22.73 19.03 -2.89
N GLY A 330 22.59 19.11 -4.22
CA GLY A 330 21.90 18.06 -4.98
C GLY A 330 22.55 16.68 -4.85
N ARG A 331 23.89 16.60 -4.95
CA ARG A 331 24.63 15.32 -4.82
C ARG A 331 24.51 14.72 -3.41
N ASP A 332 24.73 15.51 -2.37
CA ASP A 332 24.71 15.04 -0.99
C ASP A 332 23.29 14.62 -0.58
N THR A 333 22.28 15.42 -0.95
CA THR A 333 20.88 15.11 -0.66
C THR A 333 20.42 13.88 -1.44
N LEU A 334 20.80 13.71 -2.71
CA LEU A 334 20.47 12.51 -3.49
C LEU A 334 21.07 11.24 -2.86
N ALA A 335 22.31 11.31 -2.36
CA ALA A 335 22.95 10.19 -1.67
C ALA A 335 22.21 9.77 -0.38
N GLN A 336 21.44 10.67 0.21
CA GLN A 336 20.67 10.46 1.45
C GLN A 336 19.17 10.73 1.25
N LEU A 337 18.64 10.50 0.05
CA LEU A 337 17.30 10.95 -0.33
C LEU A 337 16.22 10.48 0.66
N ALA A 338 16.19 9.18 0.95
CA ALA A 338 15.20 8.59 1.86
C ALA A 338 15.37 9.01 3.35
N TYR A 339 16.49 9.64 3.70
CA TYR A 339 16.77 10.11 5.06
C TYR A 339 16.52 11.61 5.23
N THR A 340 16.33 12.35 4.13
CA THR A 340 16.18 13.81 4.11
C THR A 340 14.71 14.19 4.16
N PRO A 341 14.20 14.72 5.28
CA PRO A 341 12.80 15.13 5.38
C PRO A 341 12.52 16.43 4.62
N GLY A 342 11.23 16.65 4.30
CA GLY A 342 10.75 17.92 3.74
C GLY A 342 11.05 18.12 2.26
N LEU A 343 11.13 17.04 1.49
CA LEU A 343 11.27 17.10 0.03
C LEU A 343 9.89 17.16 -0.65
N ILE A 344 9.85 17.79 -1.81
CA ILE A 344 8.66 17.81 -2.68
C ILE A 344 9.04 17.18 -4.02
N GLU A 345 8.27 16.18 -4.45
CA GLU A 345 8.32 15.60 -5.78
C GLU A 345 7.24 16.26 -6.65
N LEU A 346 7.65 17.12 -7.59
CA LEU A 346 6.74 17.65 -8.60
C LEU A 346 6.75 16.71 -9.80
N TYR A 347 5.59 16.16 -10.13
CA TYR A 347 5.41 15.14 -11.15
C TYR A 347 4.69 15.72 -12.36
N HIS A 348 5.42 15.94 -13.44
CA HIS A 348 4.92 16.52 -14.68
C HIS A 348 4.70 15.41 -15.72
N VAL A 349 3.43 15.16 -16.08
CA VAL A 349 3.09 14.29 -17.21
C VAL A 349 3.18 15.12 -18.49
N HIS A 350 3.98 14.68 -19.46
CA HIS A 350 4.20 15.49 -20.67
C HIS A 350 2.90 15.72 -21.44
N GLY A 351 2.68 16.97 -21.85
CA GLY A 351 1.48 17.40 -22.54
C GLY A 351 0.40 17.98 -21.64
N SER A 352 0.47 17.78 -20.31
CA SER A 352 -0.51 18.37 -19.37
C SER A 352 -0.47 19.90 -19.36
N GLU A 353 0.64 20.52 -19.76
CA GLU A 353 0.78 21.97 -19.88
C GLU A 353 -0.19 22.60 -20.90
N ASN A 354 -0.70 21.79 -21.84
CA ASN A 354 -1.67 22.19 -22.86
C ASN A 354 -3.13 22.05 -22.38
N GLU A 355 -3.36 21.38 -21.25
CA GLU A 355 -4.68 21.25 -20.64
C GLU A 355 -5.07 22.55 -19.91
N PRO A 356 -6.37 22.83 -19.72
CA PRO A 356 -6.82 24.04 -19.02
C PRO A 356 -6.35 24.09 -17.56
N GLN A 357 -6.34 25.29 -16.97
CA GLN A 357 -6.13 25.44 -15.52
C GLN A 357 -7.19 24.66 -14.74
N GLY A 358 -6.79 24.09 -13.59
CA GLY A 358 -7.65 23.21 -12.79
C GLY A 358 -7.76 21.77 -13.33
N TYR A 359 -6.91 21.38 -14.28
CA TYR A 359 -6.85 20.00 -14.81
C TYR A 359 -6.63 18.95 -13.72
N TYR A 360 -5.74 19.23 -12.76
CA TYR A 360 -5.54 18.38 -11.59
C TYR A 360 -6.44 18.81 -10.42
N SER A 361 -7.05 17.83 -9.75
CA SER A 361 -7.75 18.07 -8.50
C SER A 361 -6.76 18.32 -7.37
N THR A 362 -7.01 19.36 -6.59
CA THR A 362 -6.16 19.79 -5.47
C THR A 362 -6.47 19.06 -4.17
N GLY A 363 -7.62 18.39 -4.08
CA GLY A 363 -8.08 17.71 -2.87
C GLY A 363 -9.01 18.55 -1.98
N ASN A 364 -9.25 19.83 -2.30
CA ASN A 364 -10.07 20.72 -1.48
C ASN A 364 -11.46 21.02 -2.07
N GLN A 365 -11.81 20.40 -3.20
CA GLN A 365 -13.10 20.58 -3.86
C GLN A 365 -13.83 19.25 -4.07
N PRO A 366 -15.14 19.18 -3.76
CA PRO A 366 -15.96 18.02 -4.09
C PRO A 366 -16.01 17.75 -5.61
N PRO A 367 -16.17 16.50 -6.05
CA PRO A 367 -16.30 15.28 -5.25
C PRO A 367 -14.96 14.68 -4.79
N HIS A 368 -13.84 15.35 -5.08
CA HIS A 368 -12.49 14.80 -4.94
C HIS A 368 -11.76 15.30 -3.68
N LEU A 369 -12.46 15.35 -2.55
CA LEU A 369 -11.87 15.77 -1.27
C LEU A 369 -10.77 14.78 -0.83
N GLY A 370 -9.65 15.30 -0.32
CA GLY A 370 -8.45 14.53 0.00
C GLY A 370 -7.34 15.37 0.65
N LEU A 371 -6.26 15.62 -0.08
CA LEU A 371 -5.14 16.45 0.40
C LEU A 371 -5.62 17.86 0.74
N GLY A 372 -5.33 18.32 1.96
CA GLY A 372 -5.68 19.66 2.42
C GLY A 372 -4.69 20.72 1.93
N HIS A 373 -3.45 20.66 2.40
CA HIS A 373 -2.42 21.64 2.04
C HIS A 373 -1.02 21.07 2.32
N ILE A 374 -0.01 21.79 1.86
CA ILE A 374 1.38 21.63 2.27
C ILE A 374 1.82 22.85 3.08
N GLY A 375 2.52 22.63 4.19
CA GLY A 375 2.93 23.70 5.11
C GLY A 375 4.41 24.04 5.02
N PHE A 376 4.71 25.33 5.00
CA PHE A 376 6.05 25.90 5.04
C PHE A 376 6.24 26.75 6.29
N SER A 377 7.30 26.47 7.04
CA SER A 377 7.70 27.35 8.12
C SER A 377 8.47 28.56 7.56
N VAL A 378 7.97 29.76 7.84
CA VAL A 378 8.53 31.02 7.36
C VAL A 378 8.92 31.91 8.54
N PRO A 379 10.07 32.61 8.47
CA PRO A 379 10.46 33.53 9.55
C PRO A 379 9.52 34.73 9.73
N ASP A 380 8.93 35.20 8.63
CA ASP A 380 8.10 36.40 8.57
C ASP A 380 6.95 36.15 7.56
N VAL A 381 5.79 35.76 8.08
CA VAL A 381 4.60 35.50 7.26
C VAL A 381 4.12 36.76 6.52
N PRO A 382 3.96 37.94 7.16
CA PRO A 382 3.53 39.15 6.45
C PRO A 382 4.39 39.47 5.23
N ARG A 383 5.72 39.43 5.39
CA ARG A 383 6.66 39.71 4.31
C ARG A 383 6.62 38.65 3.22
N ALA A 384 6.46 37.39 3.57
CA ALA A 384 6.31 36.30 2.60
C ALA A 384 5.03 36.47 1.77
N VAL A 385 3.90 36.76 2.41
CA VAL A 385 2.61 36.99 1.75
C VAL A 385 2.69 38.20 0.83
N GLU A 386 3.24 39.32 1.28
CA GLU A 386 3.42 40.53 0.46
C GLU A 386 4.28 40.22 -0.78
N ARG A 387 5.39 39.50 -0.60
CA ARG A 387 6.25 39.09 -1.70
C ARG A 387 5.50 38.26 -2.74
N LEU A 388 4.69 37.29 -2.30
CA LEU A 388 3.90 36.42 -3.18
C LEU A 388 2.79 37.20 -3.90
N LYS A 389 2.06 38.06 -3.19
CA LYS A 389 1.05 38.96 -3.77
C LYS A 389 1.65 39.84 -4.88
N ASN A 390 2.83 40.40 -4.65
CA ASN A 390 3.53 41.24 -5.63
C ASN A 390 3.93 40.48 -6.91
N HIS A 391 4.00 39.15 -6.86
CA HIS A 391 4.24 38.29 -8.02
C HIS A 391 2.96 37.67 -8.58
N GLY A 392 1.78 38.16 -8.17
CA GLY A 392 0.49 37.73 -8.70
C GLY A 392 -0.03 36.40 -8.14
N VAL A 393 0.54 35.91 -7.04
CA VAL A 393 0.06 34.69 -6.37
C VAL A 393 -1.28 34.97 -5.68
N GLU A 394 -2.26 34.10 -5.88
CA GLU A 394 -3.57 34.19 -5.24
C GLU A 394 -3.47 33.85 -3.74
N VAL A 395 -4.00 34.74 -2.90
CA VAL A 395 -4.07 34.54 -1.45
C VAL A 395 -5.48 34.10 -1.10
N ILE A 396 -5.60 32.87 -0.57
CA ILE A 396 -6.87 32.29 -0.12
C ILE A 396 -7.29 32.93 1.20
N LYS A 397 -6.33 33.06 2.12
CA LYS A 397 -6.52 33.57 3.46
C LYS A 397 -5.34 34.43 3.84
N ASP A 398 -5.63 35.66 4.23
CA ASP A 398 -4.63 36.60 4.72
C ASP A 398 -4.40 36.47 6.24
N LEU A 399 -3.42 37.21 6.74
CA LEU A 399 -3.20 37.36 8.18
C LEU A 399 -4.38 38.09 8.85
N GLY A 400 -4.67 37.70 10.09
CA GLY A 400 -5.78 38.25 10.89
C GLY A 400 -7.16 37.70 10.51
N ALA A 401 -7.31 37.09 9.32
CA ALA A 401 -8.52 36.37 8.94
C ALA A 401 -8.63 35.09 9.78
N ALA A 402 -9.62 35.02 10.66
CA ALA A 402 -9.82 33.89 11.56
C ALA A 402 -11.29 33.57 11.85
N SER A 403 -12.17 33.91 10.92
CA SER A 403 -13.58 33.56 10.99
C SER A 403 -13.82 32.12 10.51
N ARG A 404 -15.04 31.63 10.73
CA ARG A 404 -15.45 30.30 10.30
C ARG A 404 -15.43 30.15 8.77
N GLU A 405 -15.64 31.25 8.06
CA GLU A 405 -15.63 31.36 6.60
C GLU A 405 -14.20 31.32 6.03
N ASP A 406 -13.21 31.73 6.82
CA ASP A 406 -11.79 31.71 6.45
C ASP A 406 -11.17 30.31 6.56
N VAL A 407 -11.84 29.39 7.27
CA VAL A 407 -11.40 28.00 7.39
C VAL A 407 -11.86 27.24 6.14
N PRO A 408 -10.95 26.52 5.44
CA PRO A 408 -11.24 25.85 4.18
C PRO A 408 -12.08 24.58 4.37
N LEU A 409 -13.30 24.73 4.89
CA LEU A 409 -14.29 23.67 5.02
C LEU A 409 -15.23 23.73 3.81
N SER A 410 -15.46 22.58 3.17
CA SER A 410 -16.23 22.56 1.94
C SER A 410 -17.71 22.87 2.21
N GLN A 411 -18.34 23.62 1.31
CA GLN A 411 -19.80 23.86 1.39
C GLN A 411 -20.59 22.55 1.35
N TRP A 412 -20.05 21.53 0.68
CA TRP A 412 -20.61 20.19 0.60
C TRP A 412 -20.67 19.46 1.96
N GLU A 413 -19.67 19.64 2.83
CA GLU A 413 -19.73 19.13 4.22
C GLU A 413 -20.78 19.89 5.03
N ALA A 414 -20.86 21.20 4.87
CA ALA A 414 -21.84 22.04 5.55
C ALA A 414 -23.28 21.67 5.15
N GLU A 415 -23.55 21.42 3.86
CA GLU A 415 -24.85 20.95 3.35
C GLU A 415 -25.28 19.62 4.00
N LYS A 416 -24.31 18.76 4.34
CA LYS A 416 -24.53 17.50 5.05
C LYS A 416 -24.63 17.65 6.57
N LYS A 417 -24.61 18.90 7.07
CA LYS A 417 -24.59 19.24 8.49
C LYS A 417 -23.37 18.70 9.23
N ILE A 418 -22.24 18.60 8.54
CA ILE A 418 -20.95 18.15 9.08
C ILE A 418 -20.08 19.39 9.34
N GLY A 419 -19.39 19.44 10.49
CA GLY A 419 -18.44 20.52 10.80
C GLY A 419 -19.08 21.89 11.08
N LEU A 420 -20.35 21.95 11.48
CA LEU A 420 -21.10 23.21 11.74
C LEU A 420 -20.77 23.89 13.08
N GLY A 421 -19.71 23.47 13.78
CA GLY A 421 -19.32 24.08 15.05
C GLY A 421 -18.58 25.40 14.87
N ASP A 422 -18.66 26.25 15.90
CA ASP A 422 -17.86 27.47 16.00
C ASP A 422 -16.38 27.13 16.21
N LEU A 423 -15.50 28.05 15.77
CA LEU A 423 -14.08 27.90 16.01
C LEU A 423 -13.77 28.12 17.48
N HIS A 424 -12.94 27.24 18.03
CA HIS A 424 -12.43 27.42 19.38
C HIS A 424 -11.58 28.70 19.45
N PRO A 425 -11.72 29.55 20.49
CA PRO A 425 -10.96 30.81 20.59
C PRO A 425 -9.44 30.61 20.50
N ALA A 426 -8.91 29.53 21.10
CA ALA A 426 -7.49 29.19 21.00
C ALA A 426 -7.06 28.87 19.55
N TYR A 427 -7.94 28.25 18.77
CA TYR A 427 -7.67 27.99 17.35
C TYR A 427 -7.73 29.29 16.54
N GLN A 428 -8.67 30.19 16.81
CA GLN A 428 -8.74 31.49 16.12
C GLN A 428 -7.46 32.32 16.30
N HIS A 429 -6.87 32.31 17.50
CA HIS A 429 -5.60 32.99 17.77
C HIS A 429 -4.46 32.46 16.90
N VAL A 430 -4.27 31.13 16.87
CA VAL A 430 -3.23 30.50 16.05
C VAL A 430 -3.52 30.68 14.56
N PHE A 431 -4.77 30.48 14.15
CA PHE A 431 -5.21 30.55 12.77
C PHE A 431 -5.10 31.98 12.21
N GLY A 432 -5.24 33.01 13.04
CA GLY A 432 -5.00 34.40 12.64
C GLY A 432 -3.55 34.69 12.25
N GLN A 433 -2.59 33.89 12.70
CA GLN A 433 -1.16 34.11 12.49
C GLN A 433 -0.58 33.35 11.27
N ILE A 434 -1.36 32.47 10.66
CA ILE A 434 -0.99 31.75 9.44
C ILE A 434 -1.60 32.40 8.20
N ALA A 435 -1.10 32.08 7.02
CA ALA A 435 -1.70 32.48 5.75
C ALA A 435 -1.79 31.30 4.78
N PHE A 436 -2.75 31.36 3.86
CA PHE A 436 -2.87 30.37 2.78
C PHE A 436 -2.79 31.06 1.42
N VAL A 437 -1.97 30.48 0.54
CA VAL A 437 -1.83 30.91 -0.86
C VAL A 437 -2.06 29.72 -1.79
N LYS A 438 -2.31 29.97 -3.07
CA LYS A 438 -2.35 28.92 -4.10
C LYS A 438 -1.05 28.84 -4.85
N ASP A 439 -0.58 27.62 -5.09
CA ASP A 439 0.40 27.38 -6.14
C ASP A 439 -0.25 27.50 -7.54
N PRO A 440 0.52 27.41 -8.64
CA PRO A 440 -0.01 27.55 -10.00
C PRO A 440 -1.06 26.49 -10.42
N ASP A 441 -1.08 25.34 -9.75
CA ASP A 441 -2.03 24.26 -9.98
C ASP A 441 -3.27 24.38 -9.05
N GLY A 442 -3.24 25.31 -8.10
CA GLY A 442 -4.31 25.58 -7.15
C GLY A 442 -4.20 24.83 -5.82
N TYR A 443 -3.10 24.10 -5.59
CA TYR A 443 -2.85 23.49 -4.29
C TYR A 443 -2.69 24.56 -3.22
N THR A 444 -3.31 24.31 -2.06
CA THR A 444 -3.21 25.20 -0.91
C THR A 444 -1.82 25.06 -0.27
N VAL A 445 -1.14 26.18 -0.10
CA VAL A 445 0.15 26.29 0.58
C VAL A 445 -0.03 27.11 1.84
N GLU A 446 0.24 26.48 2.99
CA GLU A 446 0.19 27.11 4.31
C GLU A 446 1.53 27.76 4.64
N LEU A 447 1.48 29.02 5.09
CA LEU A 447 2.63 29.77 5.59
C LEU A 447 2.49 29.90 7.10
N VAL A 448 3.37 29.20 7.83
CA VAL A 448 3.33 29.12 9.29
C VAL A 448 4.53 29.87 9.86
N PRO A 449 4.35 30.78 10.84
CA PRO A 449 5.47 31.45 11.46
C PRO A 449 6.31 30.45 12.25
N GLN A 450 7.64 30.58 12.21
CA GLN A 450 8.54 29.70 12.99
C GLN A 450 8.37 29.85 14.51
N LYS A 451 7.81 30.98 14.95
CA LYS A 451 7.42 31.24 16.33
C LYS A 451 6.03 31.87 16.30
N LEU A 452 5.08 31.28 17.01
CA LEU A 452 3.78 31.91 17.23
C LEU A 452 3.98 33.12 18.14
N GLN A 453 3.33 34.21 17.79
CA GLN A 453 3.20 35.39 18.65
C GLN A 453 2.21 35.06 19.76
N GLU A 454 2.58 35.45 20.97
CA GLU A 454 1.79 35.26 22.19
C GLU A 454 0.46 36.01 22.14
#